data_AF-A0A7J2L4L0-F1
#
_entry.id   AF-A0A7J2L4L0-F1
#
_cell.length_a   1.000
_cell.length_b   1.000
_cell.length_c   1.000
_cell.angle_alpha   90.00
_cell.angle_beta   90.00
_cell.angle_gamma   90.00
#
_symmetry.space_group_name_H-M   'P 1'
#
loop_
_entity.id
_entity.type
_entity.pdbx_description
1 polymer ?
#
loop_
_entity_poly.entity_id
_entity_poly.type
_entity_poly.pdbx_seq_one_letter_code
_entity_poly.pdbx_strand_id
1 'polypeptide(L)' 'MEPILIDGSYGEGGGQIFRNSLAYAAVMLRPVRIINIRAKRKNPGLRPQHLTVLKALAQITNARVNGAQVGSMDVI' A
#
# COMPACT_ATOMS: atom_id res chain seq x y z
N MET A 1 -0.53 13.48 12.15
CA MET A 1 0.56 12.57 12.51
C MET A 1 1.32 12.25 11.24
N GLU A 2 2.65 12.29 11.28
CA GLU A 2 3.47 11.97 10.11
C GLU A 2 3.29 10.49 9.68
N PRO A 3 3.10 10.22 8.38
CA PRO A 3 2.98 8.86 7.88
C PRO A 3 4.30 8.11 8.00
N ILE A 4 4.23 6.82 8.34
CA ILE A 4 5.38 5.92 8.19
C ILE A 4 5.65 5.77 6.70
N LEU A 5 6.87 6.07 6.25
CA LEU A 5 7.28 5.85 4.87
C LEU A 5 7.79 4.42 4.70
N ILE A 6 7.25 3.69 3.71
CA ILE A 6 7.69 2.35 3.32
C ILE A 6 8.12 2.35 1.86
N ASP A 7 9.32 1.85 1.59
CA ASP A 7 9.78 1.55 0.23
C ASP A 7 9.29 0.15 -0.21
N GLY A 8 8.28 0.12 -1.08
CA GLY A 8 7.68 -1.08 -1.63
C GLY A 8 8.56 -1.86 -2.62
N SER A 9 9.77 -1.37 -2.92
CA SER A 9 10.78 -2.09 -3.72
C SER A 9 11.77 -2.90 -2.87
N TYR A 10 11.71 -2.76 -1.55
CA TYR A 10 12.60 -3.46 -0.63
C TYR A 10 12.45 -4.99 -0.71
N GLY A 11 13.56 -5.71 -0.55
CA GLY A 11 13.63 -7.16 -0.74
C GLY A 11 13.16 -7.57 -2.15
N GLU A 12 12.22 -8.52 -2.22
CA GLU A 12 11.63 -8.99 -3.48
C GLU A 12 10.77 -7.95 -4.21
N GLY A 13 10.40 -6.83 -3.56
CA GLY A 13 9.50 -5.81 -4.12
C GLY A 13 8.16 -6.39 -4.58
N GLY A 14 7.65 -7.38 -3.84
CA GLY A 14 6.42 -8.11 -4.16
C GLY A 14 5.16 -7.43 -3.59
N GLY A 15 4.02 -8.13 -3.67
CA GLY A 15 2.77 -7.65 -3.06
C GLY A 15 2.72 -7.82 -1.53
N GLN A 16 3.66 -8.58 -0.94
CA GLN A 16 3.66 -8.88 0.49
C GLN A 16 3.97 -7.66 1.35
N ILE A 17 4.99 -6.88 0.99
CA ILE A 17 5.34 -5.65 1.71
C ILE A 17 4.18 -4.66 1.73
N PHE A 18 3.46 -4.53 0.61
CA PHE A 18 2.28 -3.68 0.50
C PHE A 18 1.15 -4.15 1.44
N ARG A 19 0.78 -5.43 1.40
CA ARG A 19 -0.29 -5.99 2.25
C ARG A 19 0.03 -5.90 3.74
N ASN A 20 1.26 -6.23 4.13
CA ASN A 20 1.68 -6.18 5.53
C ASN A 20 1.69 -4.74 6.04
N SER A 21 2.21 -3.80 5.25
CA SER A 21 2.22 -2.38 5.63
C SER A 21 0.81 -1.84 5.89
N LEU A 22 -0.15 -2.20 5.03
CA LEU A 22 -1.56 -1.83 5.24
C LEU A 22 -2.17 -2.50 6.47
N ALA A 23 -1.92 -3.79 6.68
CA ALA A 23 -2.42 -4.52 7.85
C ALA A 23 -1.87 -3.91 9.16
N TYR A 24 -0.58 -3.59 9.21
CA TYR A 24 0.02 -2.94 10.38
C TYR A 24 -0.52 -1.53 10.58
N ALA A 25 -0.66 -0.73 9.52
CA ALA A 25 -1.26 0.60 9.61
C ALA A 25 -2.70 0.55 10.15
N ALA A 26 -3.49 -0.43 9.70
CA ALA A 26 -4.85 -0.66 10.16
C ALA A 26 -4.92 -1.05 11.65
N VAL A 27 -4.05 -1.96 12.11
CA VAL A 27 -4.01 -2.39 13.53
C VAL A 27 -3.48 -1.28 14.45
N MET A 28 -2.47 -0.54 14.01
CA MET A 28 -1.85 0.54 14.80
C MET A 28 -2.61 1.87 14.71
N LEU A 29 -3.62 1.97 13.84
CA LEU A 29 -4.32 3.22 13.48
C LEU A 29 -3.35 4.37 13.18
N ARG A 30 -2.27 4.05 12.46
CA ARG A 30 -1.18 4.99 12.16
C ARG A 30 -1.05 5.17 10.65
N PRO A 31 -0.97 6.40 10.12
CA PRO A 31 -0.87 6.64 8.69
C PRO A 31 0.41 6.03 8.10
N VAL A 32 0.32 5.55 6.86
CA VAL A 32 1.44 4.94 6.12
C VAL A 32 1.45 5.49 4.69
N ARG A 33 2.64 5.82 4.19
CA ARG A 33 2.86 6.11 2.76
C ARG A 33 3.75 5.03 2.19
N ILE A 34 3.31 4.36 1.13
CA ILE A 34 4.04 3.29 0.47
C ILE A 34 4.42 3.75 -0.93
N ILE A 35 5.72 3.88 -1.18
CA ILE A 35 6.28 4.29 -2.48
C ILE A 35 6.89 3.10 -3.22
N ASN A 36 7.27 3.28 -4.49
CA ASN A 36 7.91 2.26 -5.32
C ASN A 36 7.17 0.91 -5.33
N ILE A 37 5.84 0.94 -5.26
CA ILE A 37 5.04 -0.28 -5.11
C ILE A 37 5.28 -1.20 -6.30
N ARG A 38 5.84 -2.38 -6.03
CA ARG A 38 6.17 -3.39 -7.05
C ARG A 38 7.08 -2.88 -8.17
N ALA A 39 7.96 -1.92 -7.88
CA ALA A 39 8.82 -1.28 -8.88
C ALA A 39 9.72 -2.27 -9.66
N LYS A 40 10.12 -3.38 -9.03
CA LYS A 40 11.00 -4.40 -9.65
C LYS A 40 10.24 -5.49 -10.44
N ARG A 41 8.92 -5.39 -10.59
CA ARG A 41 8.10 -6.38 -11.32
C ARG A 41 7.89 -5.95 -12.77
N LYS A 42 7.80 -6.93 -13.69
CA LYS A 42 7.49 -6.70 -15.13
C LYS A 42 6.33 -5.73 -15.34
N ASN A 43 5.28 -5.88 -14.53
CA ASN A 43 4.12 -5.00 -14.53
C ASN A 43 4.08 -4.29 -13.16
N PRO A 44 4.67 -3.09 -12.99
CA PRO A 44 4.80 -2.42 -11.69
C PRO A 44 3.49 -1.85 -11.15
N GLY A 45 3.52 -1.32 -9.93
CA GLY A 45 2.37 -0.67 -9.29
C GLY A 45 1.27 -1.62 -8.80
N LEU A 46 0.19 -1.03 -8.32
CA LEU A 46 -0.99 -1.75 -7.84
C LEU A 46 -1.61 -2.60 -8.95
N ARG A 47 -2.21 -3.71 -8.52
CA ARG A 47 -2.98 -4.64 -9.35
C ARG A 47 -4.36 -4.77 -8.71
N PRO A 48 -5.39 -5.27 -9.43
CA PRO A 48 -6.74 -5.38 -8.88
C PRO A 48 -6.79 -6.00 -7.48
N GLN A 49 -6.02 -7.08 -7.22
CA GLN A 49 -5.95 -7.72 -5.90
C GLN A 49 -5.35 -6.83 -4.80
N HIS A 50 -4.39 -5.95 -5.13
CA HIS A 50 -3.83 -5.01 -4.16
C HIS A 50 -4.85 -3.91 -3.84
N LEU A 51 -5.57 -3.45 -4.87
CA LEU A 51 -6.58 -2.41 -4.73
C LEU A 51 -7.76 -2.88 -3.88
N THR A 52 -8.20 -4.14 -4.05
CA THR A 52 -9.27 -4.72 -3.22
C THR A 52 -8.88 -4.71 -1.74
N VAL A 53 -7.66 -5.14 -1.39
CA VAL A 53 -7.18 -5.13 0.00
C VAL A 53 -7.10 -3.70 0.56
N LEU A 54 -6.56 -2.76 -0.21
CA LEU A 54 -6.48 -1.34 0.16
C LEU A 54 -7.87 -0.76 0.47
N LYS A 55 -8.83 -0.98 -0.43
CA LYS A 55 -10.22 -0.49 -0.26
C LYS A 55 -10.92 -1.14 0.92
N ALA A 56 -10.76 -2.45 1.11
CA ALA A 56 -11.36 -3.16 2.23
C ALA A 56 -10.85 -2.64 3.58
N LEU A 57 -9.53 -2.48 3.72
CA LEU A 57 -8.94 -1.95 4.96
C LEU A 57 -9.34 -0.50 5.19
N ALA A 58 -9.34 0.33 4.14
CA ALA A 58 -9.79 1.72 4.24
C ALA A 58 -11.25 1.84 4.71
N GLN A 59 -12.13 0.96 4.22
CA GLN A 59 -13.52 0.90 4.66
C GLN A 59 -13.65 0.47 6.13
N ILE A 60 -12.90 -0.56 6.55
CA ILE A 60 -12.93 -1.08 7.94
C ILE A 60 -12.43 -0.03 8.94
N THR A 61 -11.41 0.74 8.59
CA THR A 61 -10.79 1.73 9.50
C THR A 61 -11.26 3.16 9.27
N ASN A 62 -12.18 3.41 8.34
CA ASN A 62 -12.54 4.75 7.86
C ASN A 62 -11.31 5.60 7.42
N ALA A 63 -10.32 4.96 6.80
CA ALA A 63 -9.12 5.67 6.34
C ALA A 63 -9.40 6.49 5.08
N ARG A 64 -8.77 7.67 4.99
CA ARG A 64 -8.66 8.43 3.75
C ARG A 64 -7.47 7.90 2.97
N VAL A 65 -7.64 7.68 1.67
CA VAL A 65 -6.60 7.09 0.82
C VAL A 65 -6.43 7.91 -0.46
N ASN A 66 -5.19 8.19 -0.81
CA ASN A 66 -4.79 8.75 -2.10
C ASN A 66 -3.97 7.71 -2.90
N GLY A 67 -4.10 7.72 -4.23
CA GLY A 67 -3.36 6.80 -5.10
C GLY A 67 -3.98 5.40 -5.25
N ALA A 68 -5.24 5.21 -4.82
CA ALA A 68 -5.96 3.94 -4.93
C ALA A 68 -6.45 3.62 -6.36
N GLN A 69 -5.50 3.43 -7.29
CA GLN A 69 -5.77 3.09 -8.69
C GLN A 69 -4.82 2.02 -9.21
N VAL A 70 -5.27 1.23 -10.19
CA VAL A 70 -4.41 0.22 -10.84
C VAL A 70 -3.20 0.91 -11.47
N GLY A 71 -2.02 0.32 -11.28
CA GLY A 71 -0.75 0.89 -11.75
C GLY A 71 -0.13 1.93 -10.82
N SER A 72 -0.82 2.38 -9.76
CA SER A 72 -0.22 3.34 -8.82
C SER A 72 1.02 2.76 -8.15
N MET A 73 2.07 3.58 -8.03
CA MET A 73 3.32 3.24 -7.36
C MET A 73 3.51 4.01 -6.05
N ASP A 74 2.55 4.86 -5.69
CA ASP A 74 2.53 5.69 -4.48
C ASP A 74 1.11 5.69 -3.90
N VAL A 75 0.99 5.34 -2.62
CA VAL A 75 -0.27 5.33 -1.87
C VAL A 75 -0.02 5.92 -0.49
N ILE A 76 -0.94 6.75 -0.02
CA ILE A 76 -1.03 7.22 1.37
C ILE A 76 -2.45 7.07 1.89
#